data_AF-A0A0W0GBU1-F1
#
_entry.id   AF-A0A0W0GBU1-F1
#
_cell.length_a   1.000
_cell.length_b   1.000
_cell.length_c   1.000
_cell.angle_alpha   90.00
_cell.angle_beta   90.00
_cell.angle_gamma   90.00
#
_symmetry.space_group_name_H-M   'P 1'
#
loop_
_entity.id
_entity.type
_entity.pdbx_description
1 polymer ?
#
loop_
_entity_poly.entity_id
_entity_poly.type
_entity_poly.pdbx_seq_one_letter_code
_entity_poly.pdbx_strand_id
1 'polypeptide(L)'
;MPTEAIEIIRDHVEVCMPQKLVAKIQQQFPNVSSSQIYTSWAQMSKILWKRDKDQLTSANILLNEYGDDVDHFKVTPLPDVQIIAFGMKKIANTLSGHVVEVAQDATYNTNSKHLELYSILGEHDGAGYPLGYCLLSTASSITIDK
;
A
#
# COMPACT_ATOMS: atom_id res chain seq x y z
N MET A 1 19.44 -2.05 -20.52
CA MET A 1 18.89 -0.68 -20.39
C MET A 1 20.05 0.25 -20.10
N PRO A 2 20.10 1.48 -20.66
CA PRO A 2 21.13 2.47 -20.35
C PRO A 2 21.20 2.77 -18.85
N THR A 3 22.39 3.10 -18.33
CA THR A 3 22.62 3.33 -16.90
C THR A 3 21.80 4.51 -16.39
N GLU A 4 21.73 5.59 -17.16
CA GLU A 4 21.00 6.81 -16.83
C GLU A 4 19.49 6.54 -16.70
N ALA A 5 18.94 5.65 -17.53
CA ALA A 5 17.54 5.23 -17.43
C ALA A 5 17.27 4.42 -16.15
N ILE A 6 18.23 3.59 -15.72
CA ILE A 6 18.15 2.83 -14.46
C ILE A 6 18.20 3.79 -13.25
N GLU A 7 19.05 4.82 -13.31
CA GLU A 7 19.15 5.86 -12.28
C GLU A 7 17.84 6.64 -12.14
N ILE A 8 17.22 7.04 -13.26
CA ILE A 8 15.91 7.70 -13.22
C ILE A 8 14.87 6.84 -12.50
N ILE A 9 14.85 5.51 -12.75
CA ILE A 9 13.93 4.60 -12.04
C ILE A 9 14.27 4.58 -10.55
N ARG A 10 15.54 4.41 -10.20
CA ARG A 10 16.00 4.33 -8.80
C ARG A 10 15.64 5.58 -8.00
N ASP A 11 15.81 6.76 -8.58
CA ASP A 11 15.58 8.02 -7.88
C ASP A 11 14.09 8.31 -7.64
N HIS A 12 13.19 7.59 -8.32
CA HIS A 12 11.75 7.87 -8.30
C HIS A 12 10.89 6.66 -7.90
N VAL A 13 11.49 5.49 -7.65
CA VAL A 13 10.75 4.23 -7.41
C VAL A 13 9.83 4.32 -6.18
N GLU A 14 10.17 5.14 -5.19
CA GLU A 14 9.37 5.33 -3.97
C GLU A 14 8.12 6.19 -4.21
N VAL A 15 8.15 7.09 -5.19
CA VAL A 15 7.14 8.15 -5.35
C VAL A 15 6.40 8.12 -6.69
N CYS A 16 6.85 7.30 -7.64
CA CYS A 16 6.28 7.24 -8.99
C CYS A 16 5.92 5.83 -9.42
N MET A 17 4.73 5.71 -9.99
CA MET A 17 4.27 4.51 -10.69
C MET A 17 5.01 4.32 -12.02
N PRO A 18 5.24 3.08 -12.47
CA PRO A 18 6.01 2.79 -13.67
C PRO A 18 5.43 3.45 -14.93
N GLN A 19 4.11 3.65 -15.05
CA GLN A 19 3.47 4.35 -16.17
C GLN A 19 4.04 5.76 -16.38
N LYS A 20 4.28 6.51 -15.29
CA LYS A 20 4.85 7.87 -15.35
C LYS A 20 6.31 7.84 -15.76
N LEU A 21 7.05 6.83 -15.32
CA LEU A 21 8.47 6.64 -15.67
C LEU A 21 8.65 6.24 -17.12
N VAL A 22 7.74 5.43 -17.67
CA VAL A 22 7.77 5.05 -19.09
C VAL A 22 7.76 6.27 -19.99
N ALA A 23 6.82 7.20 -19.79
CA ALA A 23 6.73 8.43 -20.58
C ALA A 23 8.02 9.27 -20.49
N LYS A 24 8.56 9.45 -19.28
CA LYS A 24 9.77 10.25 -19.03
C LYS A 24 11.02 9.62 -19.65
N ILE A 25 11.20 8.31 -19.48
CA ILE A 25 12.41 7.58 -19.93
C ILE A 25 12.41 7.45 -21.45
N GLN A 26 11.28 7.13 -22.07
CA GLN A 26 11.22 6.93 -23.53
C GLN A 26 11.42 8.22 -24.32
N GLN A 27 11.14 9.39 -23.72
CA GLN A 27 11.48 10.68 -24.32
C GLN A 27 12.99 10.85 -24.54
N GLN A 28 13.82 10.29 -23.64
CA GLN A 28 15.28 10.40 -23.68
C GLN A 28 15.94 9.14 -24.26
N PHE A 29 15.31 7.98 -24.09
CA PHE A 29 15.81 6.67 -24.49
C PHE A 29 14.72 5.89 -25.26
N PRO A 30 14.41 6.25 -26.53
CA PRO A 30 13.29 5.67 -27.27
C PRO A 30 13.36 4.16 -27.47
N ASN A 31 14.57 3.59 -27.44
CA ASN A 31 14.80 2.15 -27.61
C ASN A 31 14.54 1.34 -26.34
N VAL A 32 14.31 1.98 -25.20
CA VAL A 32 13.97 1.29 -23.94
C VAL A 32 12.49 0.94 -23.96
N SER A 33 12.19 -0.35 -23.85
CA SER A 33 10.80 -0.80 -23.86
C SER A 33 10.14 -0.56 -22.51
N SER A 34 8.81 -0.35 -22.52
CA SER A 34 8.03 -0.23 -21.29
C SER A 34 8.24 -1.46 -20.41
N SER A 35 8.28 -2.67 -20.97
CA SER A 35 8.53 -3.90 -20.21
C SER A 35 9.84 -3.85 -19.42
N GLN A 36 10.93 -3.34 -20.01
CA GLN A 36 12.20 -3.23 -19.30
C GLN A 36 12.07 -2.28 -18.09
N ILE A 37 11.38 -1.15 -18.26
CA ILE A 37 11.13 -0.17 -17.20
C ILE A 37 10.29 -0.78 -16.08
N TYR A 38 9.20 -1.47 -16.42
CA TYR A 38 8.35 -2.17 -15.45
C TYR A 38 9.12 -3.23 -14.67
N THR A 39 9.93 -4.05 -15.35
CA THR A 39 10.74 -5.08 -14.69
C THR A 39 11.74 -4.46 -13.71
N SER A 40 12.49 -3.44 -14.14
CA SER A 40 13.46 -2.76 -13.27
C SER A 40 12.79 -2.05 -12.09
N TRP A 41 11.68 -1.35 -12.32
CA TRP A 41 10.90 -0.72 -11.26
C TRP A 41 10.39 -1.75 -10.25
N ALA A 42 9.81 -2.87 -10.71
CA ALA A 42 9.27 -3.91 -9.83
C ALA A 42 10.36 -4.58 -8.98
N GLN A 43 11.55 -4.80 -9.55
CA GLN A 43 12.69 -5.33 -8.81
C GLN A 43 13.15 -4.38 -7.71
N MET A 44 13.28 -3.08 -8.01
CA MET A 44 13.70 -2.08 -7.03
C MET A 44 12.62 -1.84 -5.95
N SER A 45 11.36 -1.73 -6.37
CA SER A 45 10.20 -1.59 -5.48
C SER A 45 10.10 -2.77 -4.51
N LYS A 46 10.34 -3.99 -5.00
CA LYS A 46 10.39 -5.18 -4.13
C LYS A 46 11.47 -5.08 -3.05
N ILE A 47 12.65 -4.53 -3.35
CA ILE A 47 13.72 -4.32 -2.35
C ILE A 47 13.25 -3.34 -1.26
N LEU A 48 12.51 -2.29 -1.66
CA LEU A 48 12.05 -1.25 -0.75
C LEU A 48 10.90 -1.66 0.14
N TRP A 49 9.99 -2.53 -0.33
CA TRP A 49 8.73 -2.79 0.37
C TRP A 49 8.56 -4.23 0.87
N LYS A 50 9.24 -5.21 0.27
CA LYS A 50 9.10 -6.62 0.65
C LYS A 50 10.10 -6.98 1.75
N ARG A 51 9.60 -7.26 2.95
CA ARG A 51 10.39 -7.67 4.13
C ARG A 51 10.41 -9.18 4.34
N ASP A 52 9.34 -9.87 3.96
CA ASP A 52 9.22 -11.31 4.13
C ASP A 52 8.65 -11.99 2.87
N LYS A 53 8.81 -13.31 2.76
CA LYS A 53 8.19 -14.11 1.70
C LYS A 53 6.67 -14.15 1.85
N ASP A 54 6.19 -14.29 3.08
CA ASP A 54 4.78 -14.16 3.43
C ASP A 54 4.34 -12.69 3.41
N GLN A 55 3.20 -12.44 2.76
CA GLN A 55 2.73 -11.07 2.52
C GLN A 55 2.26 -10.40 3.83
N LEU A 56 1.60 -11.14 4.72
CA LEU A 56 1.11 -10.59 5.97
C LEU A 56 2.26 -10.33 6.94
N THR A 57 3.18 -11.27 7.07
CA THR A 57 4.41 -11.06 7.85
C THR A 57 5.17 -9.85 7.32
N SER A 58 5.34 -9.73 6.00
CA SER A 58 6.00 -8.58 5.39
C SER A 58 5.31 -7.25 5.73
N ALA A 59 3.98 -7.20 5.65
CA ALA A 59 3.21 -6.01 5.96
C ALA A 59 3.31 -5.62 7.44
N ASN A 60 3.23 -6.60 8.36
CA ASN A 60 3.40 -6.38 9.79
C ASN A 60 4.79 -5.80 10.13
N ILE A 61 5.85 -6.33 9.51
CA ILE A 61 7.21 -5.81 9.68
C ILE A 61 7.27 -4.35 9.22
N LEU A 62 6.75 -4.05 8.03
CA LEU A 62 6.74 -2.69 7.48
C LEU A 62 5.95 -1.71 8.37
N LEU A 63 4.77 -2.10 8.84
CA LEU A 63 3.97 -1.25 9.74
C LEU A 63 4.69 -0.95 11.06
N ASN A 64 5.48 -1.90 11.57
CA ASN A 64 6.30 -1.67 12.76
C ASN A 64 7.50 -0.75 12.46
N GLU A 65 8.14 -0.87 11.29
CA GLU A 65 9.22 0.04 10.85
C GLU A 65 8.72 1.48 10.75
N TYR A 66 7.48 1.70 10.31
CA TYR A 66 6.84 3.01 10.16
C TYR A 66 6.02 3.42 11.39
N GLY A 67 6.31 2.87 12.57
CA GLY A 67 5.52 3.09 13.78
C GLY A 67 5.40 4.55 14.25
N ASP A 68 6.23 5.47 13.75
CA ASP A 68 6.09 6.91 13.98
C ASP A 68 4.99 7.55 13.11
N ASP A 69 4.79 7.03 11.90
CA ASP A 69 3.81 7.52 10.92
C ASP A 69 2.44 6.81 11.02
N VAL A 70 2.42 5.57 11.51
CA VAL A 70 1.22 4.73 11.60
C VAL A 70 1.04 4.10 12.97
N ASP A 71 -0.21 3.97 13.41
CA ASP A 71 -0.57 3.20 14.59
C ASP A 71 -0.89 1.76 14.17
N HIS A 72 0.05 0.85 14.36
CA HIS A 72 -0.19 -0.56 14.08
C HIS A 72 -1.00 -1.20 15.21
N PHE A 73 -2.27 -1.51 14.95
CA PHE A 73 -3.18 -2.05 15.96
C PHE A 73 -2.99 -3.55 16.13
N LYS A 74 -2.69 -3.97 17.36
CA LYS A 74 -2.64 -5.40 17.73
C LYS A 74 -4.06 -5.92 17.91
N VAL A 75 -4.62 -6.49 16.85
CA VAL A 75 -5.95 -7.13 16.89
C VAL A 75 -5.77 -8.62 17.16
N THR A 76 -6.57 -9.16 18.09
CA THR A 76 -6.67 -10.61 18.28
C THR A 76 -7.68 -11.15 17.27
N PRO A 77 -7.24 -11.91 16.25
CA PRO A 77 -8.18 -12.48 15.29
C PRO A 77 -9.03 -13.59 15.93
N LEU A 78 -10.20 -13.81 15.35
CA LEU A 78 -10.93 -15.06 15.55
C LEU A 78 -10.15 -16.23 14.92
N PRO A 79 -10.43 -17.50 15.32
CA PRO A 79 -9.86 -18.66 14.65
C PRO A 79 -10.06 -18.59 13.13
N ASP A 80 -9.02 -18.94 12.38
CA ASP A 80 -8.98 -18.95 10.91
C ASP A 80 -9.17 -17.58 10.22
N VAL A 81 -9.15 -16.48 10.98
CA VAL A 81 -9.22 -15.12 10.43
C VAL A 81 -7.84 -14.47 10.41
N GLN A 82 -7.48 -13.86 9.29
CA GLN A 82 -6.31 -13.01 9.12
C GLN A 82 -6.74 -11.55 9.15
N ILE A 83 -6.04 -10.73 9.94
CA ILE A 83 -6.32 -9.30 10.06
C ILE A 83 -5.02 -8.49 10.14
N ILE A 84 -5.00 -7.36 9.45
CA ILE A 84 -4.02 -6.29 9.63
C ILE A 84 -4.79 -4.98 9.76
N ALA A 85 -4.63 -4.28 10.88
CA ALA A 85 -5.30 -3.01 11.11
C ALA A 85 -4.29 -1.94 11.51
N PHE A 86 -4.40 -0.76 10.91
CA PHE A 86 -3.52 0.36 11.23
C PHE A 86 -4.19 1.72 11.02
N GLY A 87 -3.82 2.68 11.86
CA GLY A 87 -4.24 4.08 11.78
C GLY A 87 -3.17 4.95 11.13
N MET A 88 -3.57 5.99 10.40
CA MET A 88 -2.67 6.96 9.77
C MET A 88 -2.40 8.11 10.74
N LYS A 89 -1.46 7.94 11.69
CA LYS A 89 -1.18 8.91 12.76
C LYS A 89 -0.99 10.33 12.26
N LYS A 90 -0.17 10.50 11.23
CA LYS A 90 0.13 11.83 10.67
C LYS A 90 -1.12 12.54 10.16
N ILE A 91 -2.03 11.80 9.50
CA ILE A 91 -3.29 12.35 8.98
C ILE A 91 -4.24 12.63 10.15
N ALA A 92 -4.45 11.64 11.03
CA ALA A 92 -5.36 11.74 12.16
C ALA A 92 -4.99 12.90 13.11
N ASN A 93 -3.71 13.07 13.40
CA ASN A 93 -3.22 14.17 14.24
C ASN A 93 -3.46 15.54 13.60
N THR A 94 -3.30 15.65 12.28
CA THR A 94 -3.53 16.90 11.55
C THR A 94 -5.02 17.30 11.57
N LEU A 95 -5.92 16.31 11.59
CA LEU A 95 -7.37 16.52 11.58
C LEU A 95 -7.99 16.51 12.99
N SER A 96 -7.18 16.36 14.05
CA SER A 96 -7.67 16.26 15.42
C SER A 96 -8.46 17.52 15.81
N GLY A 97 -9.70 17.32 16.27
CA GLY A 97 -10.63 18.41 16.60
C GLY A 97 -11.32 19.08 15.41
N HIS A 98 -11.03 18.64 14.18
CA HIS A 98 -11.59 19.18 12.94
C HIS A 98 -12.52 18.20 12.19
N VAL A 99 -12.47 16.92 12.54
CA VAL A 99 -13.35 15.89 11.98
C VAL A 99 -14.76 16.06 12.53
N VAL A 100 -15.73 16.32 11.66
CA VAL A 100 -17.14 16.49 12.04
C VAL A 100 -17.96 15.21 11.82
N GLU A 101 -17.55 14.38 10.87
CA GLU A 101 -18.19 13.11 10.52
C GLU A 101 -17.13 12.04 10.25
N VAL A 102 -17.47 10.79 10.57
CA VAL A 102 -16.67 9.61 10.22
C VAL A 102 -17.52 8.68 9.37
N ALA A 103 -16.97 8.25 8.24
CA ALA A 103 -17.57 7.26 7.36
C ALA A 103 -16.70 6.01 7.29
N GLN A 104 -17.33 4.88 6.98
CA GLN A 104 -16.63 3.64 6.66
C GLN A 104 -16.83 3.34 5.17
N ASP A 105 -15.73 3.03 4.49
CA ASP A 105 -15.74 2.56 3.11
C ASP A 105 -15.08 1.18 3.01
N ALA A 106 -15.43 0.41 1.98
CA ALA A 106 -14.90 -0.93 1.79
C ALA A 106 -14.74 -1.29 0.30
N THR A 107 -13.66 -2.01 -0.01
CA THR A 107 -13.43 -2.61 -1.32
C THR A 107 -13.22 -4.12 -1.20
N TYR A 108 -13.82 -4.84 -2.13
CA TYR A 108 -13.81 -6.31 -2.18
C TYR A 108 -13.06 -6.79 -3.41
N ASN A 109 -12.44 -7.97 -3.35
CA ASN A 109 -11.74 -8.61 -4.48
C ASN A 109 -10.56 -7.79 -5.06
N THR A 110 -9.90 -6.98 -4.23
CA THR A 110 -8.83 -6.06 -4.68
C THR A 110 -7.41 -6.55 -4.41
N ASN A 111 -7.21 -7.63 -3.65
CA ASN A 111 -5.87 -8.21 -3.44
C ASN A 111 -5.82 -9.72 -3.70
N SER A 112 -4.61 -10.19 -3.99
CA SER A 112 -4.31 -11.60 -4.32
C SER A 112 -4.46 -12.57 -3.15
N LYS A 113 -4.64 -12.06 -1.92
CA LYS A 113 -4.86 -12.86 -0.71
C LYS A 113 -6.34 -12.94 -0.33
N HIS A 114 -7.22 -12.42 -1.20
CA HIS A 114 -8.66 -12.35 -0.99
C HIS A 114 -9.05 -11.66 0.33
N LEU A 115 -8.20 -10.78 0.87
CA LEU A 115 -8.59 -9.94 2.00
C LEU A 115 -9.51 -8.84 1.49
N GLU A 116 -10.45 -8.44 2.31
CA GLU A 116 -11.27 -7.25 2.09
C GLU A 116 -10.57 -6.06 2.73
N LEU A 117 -10.59 -4.92 2.06
CA LEU A 117 -10.02 -3.69 2.58
C LEU A 117 -11.16 -2.79 3.06
N TYR A 118 -11.15 -2.49 4.36
CA TYR A 118 -12.00 -1.51 5.00
C TYR A 118 -11.17 -0.26 5.32
N SER A 119 -11.78 0.91 5.22
CA SER A 119 -11.17 2.18 5.62
C SER A 119 -12.14 3.01 6.45
N ILE A 120 -11.58 3.71 7.43
CA ILE A 120 -12.29 4.76 8.17
C ILE A 120 -11.85 6.10 7.58
N LEU A 121 -12.82 6.89 7.14
CA LEU A 121 -12.63 8.20 6.55
C LEU A 121 -13.15 9.28 7.52
N GLY A 122 -12.35 10.30 7.79
CA GLY A 122 -12.80 11.51 8.48
C GLY A 122 -13.15 12.58 7.46
N GLU A 123 -14.32 13.21 7.61
CA GLU A 123 -14.72 14.34 6.79
C GLU A 123 -14.14 15.64 7.34
N HIS A 124 -13.50 16.41 6.46
CA HIS A 124 -13.10 17.78 6.70
C HIS A 124 -13.16 18.59 5.40
N ASP A 125 -13.85 19.74 5.44
CA ASP A 125 -14.00 20.67 4.32
C ASP A 125 -14.55 20.04 3.03
N GLY A 126 -15.54 19.15 3.17
CA GLY A 126 -16.18 18.43 2.07
C GLY A 126 -15.33 17.31 1.47
N ALA A 127 -14.20 16.96 2.09
CA ALA A 127 -13.30 15.90 1.63
C ALA A 127 -13.14 14.79 2.68
N GLY A 128 -13.12 13.54 2.21
CA GLY A 128 -12.84 12.36 3.04
C GLY A 128 -11.35 12.06 3.11
N TYR A 129 -10.81 11.99 4.32
CA TYR A 129 -9.41 11.67 4.58
C TYR A 129 -9.29 10.30 5.28
N PRO A 130 -8.40 9.41 4.83
CA PRO A 130 -8.24 8.11 5.47
C PRO A 130 -7.57 8.23 6.83
N LEU A 131 -8.32 7.87 7.87
CA LEU A 131 -7.84 7.83 9.26
C LEU A 131 -7.27 6.46 9.61
N GLY A 132 -7.76 5.39 8.98
CA GLY A 132 -7.27 4.04 9.22
C GLY A 132 -7.75 3.03 8.19
N TYR A 133 -7.11 1.88 8.23
CA TYR A 133 -7.35 0.76 7.35
C TYR A 133 -7.41 -0.55 8.12
N CYS A 134 -8.21 -1.49 7.62
CA CYS A 134 -8.27 -2.86 8.09
C CYS A 134 -8.34 -3.79 6.88
N LEU A 135 -7.35 -4.67 6.74
CA LEU A 135 -7.39 -5.80 5.82
C LEU A 135 -7.87 -7.02 6.59
N LEU A 136 -8.92 -7.68 6.11
CA LEU A 136 -9.57 -8.78 6.81
C LEU A 136 -9.87 -9.94 5.85
N SER A 137 -9.56 -11.17 6.23
CA SER A 137 -10.05 -12.35 5.50
C SER A 137 -11.52 -12.61 5.80
N THR A 138 -12.33 -12.92 4.79
CA THR A 138 -13.71 -13.35 4.98
C THR A 138 -13.89 -14.85 4.76
N ALA A 139 -15.06 -15.39 5.13
CA ALA A 139 -15.38 -16.81 5.01
C ALA A 139 -15.16 -17.35 3.57
N SER A 140 -15.37 -16.49 2.57
CA SER A 140 -15.11 -16.73 1.15
C SER A 140 -13.61 -16.90 0.85
N SER A 141 -12.75 -16.21 1.60
CA SER A 141 -11.28 -16.27 1.47
C SER A 141 -10.70 -17.52 2.14
N ILE A 142 -11.31 -17.97 3.24
CA ILE A 142 -10.88 -19.13 4.04
C ILE A 142 -11.15 -20.46 3.29
N THR A 143 -12.12 -20.48 2.37
CA THR A 143 -12.52 -21.69 1.65
C THR A 143 -11.70 -21.99 0.39
N ILE A 144 -10.86 -21.05 -0.05
CA ILE A 144 -10.05 -21.20 -1.28
C ILE A 144 -8.74 -21.98 -1.02
N ASP A 145 -8.28 -22.03 0.24
CA ASP A 145 -7.04 -22.71 0.65
C ASP A 145 -7.26 -24.14 1.23
N LYS A 146 -8.42 -24.76 0.99
CA LYS A 146 -8.71 -26.17 1.32
C LYS A 146 -8.91 -27.00 0.06
#